data_AF-A0AAW2WJX8-F1
#
_entry.id   AF-A0AAW2WJX8-F1
#
_cell.length_a   1.000
_cell.length_b   1.000
_cell.length_c   1.000
_cell.angle_alpha   90.00
_cell.angle_beta   90.00
_cell.angle_gamma   90.00
#
_symmetry.space_group_name_H-M   'P 1'
#
loop_
_entity.id
_entity.type
_entity.pdbx_description
1 polymer ?
#
loop_
_entity_poly.entity_id
_entity_poly.type
_entity_poly.pdbx_seq_one_letter_code
_entity_poly.pdbx_strand_id
1 'polypeptide(L)'
;MDFWQRARSFAEEAAKKSQELTQGIASANLSGVVLEASKRSKELAAEASKKSKELAAEALKRADQITAQIPPAAVALTNLVDAAAQKGGIEAADLETYGISDDLREFVKGITMNTFQDFPLEGVVL
;
A
#
# COMPACT_ATOMS: atom_id res chain seq x y z
N MET A 1 13.13 59.58 30.03
CA MET A 1 13.15 60.01 28.61
C MET A 1 13.47 58.84 27.67
N ASP A 2 13.45 57.62 28.18
CA ASP A 2 14.18 56.48 27.61
C ASP A 2 13.33 55.63 26.66
N PHE A 3 12.01 55.66 26.82
CA PHE A 3 11.06 54.97 25.94
C PHE A 3 11.14 55.49 24.49
N TRP A 4 11.20 56.81 24.32
CA TRP A 4 11.30 57.44 23.00
C TRP A 4 12.63 57.16 22.30
N GLN A 5 13.73 57.13 23.04
CA GLN A 5 15.03 56.75 22.48
C GLN A 5 15.05 55.28 22.05
N ARG A 6 14.51 54.37 22.88
CA ARG A 6 14.44 52.95 22.56
C ARG A 6 13.52 52.67 21.36
N ALA A 7 12.38 53.36 21.26
CA ALA A 7 11.48 53.27 20.10
C ALA A 7 12.17 53.76 18.81
N ARG A 8 12.93 54.86 18.89
CA ARG A 8 13.70 55.39 17.75
C ARG A 8 14.78 54.41 17.30
N SER A 9 15.57 53.87 18.22
CA SER A 9 16.60 52.87 17.89
C SER A 9 16.00 51.60 17.27
N PHE A 10 14.83 51.15 17.75
CA PHE A 10 14.15 49.98 17.17
C PHE A 10 13.65 50.26 15.74
N ALA A 11 13.09 51.44 15.49
CA ALA A 11 12.66 51.83 14.15
C ALA A 11 13.83 51.93 13.17
N GLU A 12 14.97 52.44 13.62
CA GLU A 12 16.19 52.55 12.81
C GLU A 12 16.80 51.18 12.49
N GLU A 13 16.88 50.27 13.47
CA GLU A 13 17.28 48.87 13.26
C GLU A 13 16.32 48.14 12.32
N ALA A 14 15.00 48.29 12.49
CA ALA A 14 14.00 47.68 11.63
C ALA A 14 14.10 48.19 10.18
N ALA A 15 14.34 49.49 10.00
CA ALA A 15 14.53 50.09 8.68
C ALA A 15 15.80 49.55 8.00
N LYS A 16 16.92 49.48 8.74
CA LYS A 16 18.19 48.94 8.22
C LYS A 16 18.05 47.47 7.83
N LYS A 17 17.42 46.66 8.68
CA LYS A 17 17.16 45.24 8.42
C LYS A 17 16.26 45.03 7.20
N SER A 18 15.26 45.89 7.01
CA SER A 18 14.38 45.86 5.83
C SER A 18 15.13 46.23 4.55
N GLN A 19 16.05 47.19 4.61
CA GLN A 19 16.87 47.59 3.48
C GLN A 19 17.87 46.48 3.08
N GLU A 20 18.54 45.86 4.05
CA GLU A 20 19.43 44.72 3.81
C GLU A 20 18.67 43.54 3.19
N LEU A 21 17.47 43.23 3.70
CA LEU A 21 16.61 42.20 3.11
C LEU A 21 16.22 42.54 1.67
N THR A 22 15.88 43.80 1.40
CA THR A 22 15.48 44.26 0.05
C THR A 22 16.66 44.20 -0.93
N GLN A 23 17.86 44.58 -0.51
CA GLN A 23 19.09 44.45 -1.31
C GLN A 23 19.47 42.97 -1.52
N GLY A 24 19.30 42.11 -0.50
CA GLY A 24 19.49 40.67 -0.61
C GLY A 24 18.53 40.03 -1.63
N ILE A 25 17.26 40.42 -1.61
CA ILE A 25 16.23 39.96 -2.55
C ILE A 25 16.47 40.50 -3.97
N ALA A 26 16.95 41.73 -4.11
CA ALA A 26 17.26 42.31 -5.43
C ALA A 26 18.53 41.72 -6.05
N SER A 27 19.53 41.37 -5.24
CA SER A 27 20.79 40.77 -5.70
C SER A 27 20.65 39.28 -6.05
N ALA A 28 19.85 38.54 -5.27
CA ALA A 28 19.42 37.20 -5.65
C ALA A 28 18.28 37.32 -6.65
N ASN A 29 18.55 37.32 -7.95
CA ASN A 29 17.58 37.39 -9.08
C ASN A 29 16.38 36.43 -8.93
N LEU A 30 15.45 36.78 -8.04
CA LEU A 30 14.38 35.92 -7.53
C LEU A 30 13.36 35.62 -8.62
N SER A 31 13.19 36.54 -9.57
CA SER A 31 12.41 36.34 -10.79
C SER A 31 12.95 35.16 -11.61
N GLY A 32 14.26 35.04 -11.77
CA GLY A 32 14.89 33.92 -12.47
C GLY A 32 14.70 32.60 -11.73
N VAL A 33 14.86 32.61 -10.40
CA VAL A 33 14.65 31.42 -9.55
C VAL A 33 13.19 30.97 -9.58
N VAL A 34 12.23 31.88 -9.48
CA VAL A 34 10.80 31.56 -9.54
C VAL A 34 10.40 31.08 -10.93
N LEU A 35 10.96 31.65 -12.00
CA LEU A 35 10.73 31.19 -13.38
C LEU A 35 11.28 29.79 -13.61
N GLU A 36 12.53 29.51 -13.19
CA GLU A 36 13.12 28.17 -13.29
C GLU A 36 12.36 27.18 -12.41
N ALA A 37 12.04 27.52 -11.16
CA ALA A 37 11.24 26.66 -10.29
C ALA A 37 9.86 26.36 -10.87
N SER A 38 9.18 27.36 -11.45
CA SER A 38 7.89 27.19 -12.12
C SER A 38 8.00 26.27 -13.34
N LYS A 39 9.00 26.49 -14.20
CA LYS A 39 9.26 25.66 -15.37
C LYS A 39 9.55 24.21 -14.97
N ARG A 40 10.45 24.00 -14.00
CA ARG A 40 10.79 22.69 -13.44
C ARG A 40 9.58 22.01 -12.82
N SER A 41 8.76 22.75 -12.07
CA SER A 41 7.53 22.24 -11.48
C SER A 41 6.56 21.73 -12.55
N LYS A 42 6.43 22.46 -13.67
CA LYS A 42 5.53 22.07 -14.77
C LYS A 42 6.04 20.83 -15.52
N GLU A 43 7.34 20.75 -15.78
CA GLU A 43 7.97 19.60 -16.42
C GLU A 43 7.83 18.33 -15.57
N LEU A 44 8.08 18.44 -14.25
CA LEU A 44 8.02 17.31 -13.32
C LEU A 44 6.59 16.78 -13.17
N ALA A 45 5.59 17.67 -13.13
CA ALA A 45 4.18 17.26 -13.12
C ALA A 45 3.77 16.50 -14.40
N ALA A 46 4.23 16.96 -15.57
CA ALA A 46 3.95 16.29 -16.83
C ALA A 46 4.63 14.92 -16.93
N GLU A 47 5.90 14.81 -16.50
CA GLU A 47 6.63 13.54 -16.52
C GLU A 47 6.07 12.53 -15.52
N ALA A 48 5.73 12.97 -14.30
CA ALA A 48 5.06 12.14 -13.31
C ALA A 48 3.70 11.63 -13.82
N SER A 49 2.92 12.50 -14.47
CA SER A 49 1.64 12.14 -15.08
C SER A 49 1.81 11.06 -16.16
N LYS A 50 2.83 11.21 -17.03
CA LYS A 50 3.12 10.21 -18.08
C LYS A 50 3.55 8.87 -17.47
N LYS A 51 4.52 8.88 -16.56
CA LYS A 51 5.00 7.64 -15.89
C LYS A 51 3.91 6.95 -15.09
N SER A 52 3.02 7.70 -14.45
CA SER A 52 1.87 7.13 -13.73
C SER A 52 0.94 6.34 -14.67
N LYS A 53 0.65 6.88 -15.86
CA LYS A 53 -0.20 6.21 -16.85
C LYS A 53 0.45 4.94 -17.39
N GLU A 54 1.75 4.98 -17.69
CA GLU A 54 2.51 3.82 -18.15
C GLU A 54 2.54 2.70 -17.09
N LEU A 55 2.77 3.05 -15.81
CA LEU A 55 2.76 2.10 -14.71
C LEU A 55 1.38 1.48 -14.51
N ALA A 56 0.31 2.27 -14.59
CA ALA A 56 -1.06 1.76 -14.48
C ALA A 56 -1.38 0.76 -15.62
N ALA A 57 -0.98 1.06 -16.85
CA ALA A 57 -1.19 0.16 -17.99
C ALA A 57 -0.40 -1.16 -17.85
N GLU A 58 0.87 -1.09 -17.41
CA GLU A 58 1.70 -2.27 -17.18
C GLU A 58 1.17 -3.12 -16.02
N ALA A 59 0.74 -2.48 -14.92
CA ALA A 59 0.14 -3.18 -13.78
C ALA A 59 -1.14 -3.90 -14.18
N LEU A 60 -1.99 -3.27 -15.00
CA LEU A 60 -3.21 -3.90 -15.53
C LEU A 60 -2.87 -5.12 -16.38
N LYS A 61 -1.92 -4.99 -17.31
CA LYS A 61 -1.46 -6.12 -18.14
C LYS A 61 -0.90 -7.28 -17.30
N ARG A 62 -0.18 -6.98 -16.23
CA ARG A 62 0.33 -8.00 -15.29
C ARG A 62 -0.80 -8.66 -14.51
N ALA A 63 -1.82 -7.92 -14.10
CA ALA A 63 -2.99 -8.49 -13.44
C ALA A 63 -3.70 -9.50 -14.37
N ASP A 64 -3.89 -9.14 -15.64
CA ASP A 64 -4.47 -10.05 -16.64
C ASP A 64 -3.62 -11.31 -16.82
N GLN A 65 -2.29 -11.16 -16.88
CA GLN A 65 -1.36 -12.28 -17.03
C GLN A 65 -1.36 -13.22 -15.81
N ILE A 66 -1.50 -12.68 -14.59
CA ILE A 66 -1.65 -13.49 -13.38
C ILE A 66 -2.97 -14.23 -13.44
N THR A 67 -4.06 -13.53 -13.75
CA THR A 67 -5.42 -14.11 -13.81
C THR A 67 -5.50 -15.26 -14.82
N ALA A 68 -4.87 -15.11 -15.99
CA ALA A 68 -4.82 -16.16 -17.02
C ALA A 68 -4.03 -17.42 -16.59
N GLN A 69 -3.12 -17.29 -15.61
CA GLN A 69 -2.29 -18.39 -15.11
C GLN A 69 -2.85 -19.02 -13.83
N ILE A 70 -3.95 -18.51 -13.26
CA ILE A 70 -4.58 -19.15 -12.10
C ILE A 70 -5.31 -20.41 -12.59
N PRO A 71 -4.86 -21.62 -12.23
CA PRO A 71 -5.61 -22.82 -12.54
C PRO A 71 -6.96 -22.80 -11.79
N PRO A 72 -7.97 -23.55 -12.26
CA PRO A 72 -9.26 -23.64 -11.58
C PRO A 72 -9.08 -23.88 -10.08
N ALA A 73 -9.91 -23.26 -9.22
CA ALA A 73 -9.73 -23.30 -7.76
C ALA A 73 -9.55 -24.72 -7.21
N ALA A 74 -10.26 -25.71 -7.78
CA ALA A 74 -10.09 -27.12 -7.44
C ALA A 74 -8.67 -27.66 -7.70
N VAL A 75 -8.04 -27.27 -8.81
CA VAL A 75 -6.67 -27.67 -9.17
C VAL A 75 -5.64 -26.91 -8.33
N ALA A 76 -5.88 -25.64 -8.03
CA ALA A 76 -5.02 -24.84 -7.15
C ALA A 76 -4.98 -25.42 -5.73
N LEU A 77 -6.14 -25.84 -5.19
CA LEU A 77 -6.24 -26.47 -3.87
C LEU A 77 -5.54 -27.84 -3.84
N THR A 78 -5.71 -28.66 -4.88
CA THR A 78 -4.99 -29.94 -4.99
C THR A 78 -3.48 -29.73 -5.00
N ASN A 79 -2.96 -28.78 -5.78
CA ASN A 79 -1.53 -28.48 -5.83
C ASN A 79 -1.00 -27.92 -4.50
N LEU A 80 -1.81 -27.16 -3.75
CA LEU A 80 -1.43 -26.66 -2.43
C LEU A 80 -1.39 -27.78 -1.39
N VAL A 81 -2.34 -28.71 -1.43
CA VAL A 81 -2.34 -29.92 -0.59
C VAL A 81 -1.14 -30.81 -0.91
N ASP A 82 -0.80 -30.97 -2.18
CA ASP A 82 0.38 -31.73 -2.62
C ASP A 82 1.69 -31.05 -2.19
N ALA A 83 1.78 -29.72 -2.32
CA ALA A 83 2.93 -28.94 -1.83
C ALA A 83 3.06 -28.96 -0.30
N ALA A 84 1.93 -28.97 0.43
CA ALA A 84 1.92 -29.14 1.88
C ALA A 84 2.36 -30.56 2.29
N ALA A 85 2.00 -31.58 1.51
CA ALA A 85 2.46 -32.95 1.73
C ALA A 85 3.96 -33.14 1.44
N GLN A 86 4.55 -32.35 0.54
CA GLN A 86 5.97 -32.40 0.21
C GLN A 86 6.88 -31.61 1.17
N LYS A 87 6.35 -30.61 1.89
CA LYS A 87 7.12 -29.75 2.79
C LYS A 87 7.03 -30.22 4.25
N GLY A 88 7.44 -31.45 4.52
CA GLY A 88 7.62 -31.98 5.87
C GLY A 88 6.31 -32.25 6.60
N GLY A 89 6.21 -33.44 7.19
CA GLY A 89 4.99 -33.96 7.78
C GLY A 89 4.30 -32.97 8.70
N ILE A 90 2.98 -32.87 8.58
CA ILE A 90 2.15 -32.22 9.58
C ILE A 90 2.29 -33.08 10.85
N GLU A 91 3.24 -32.72 11.71
CA GLU A 91 3.53 -33.43 12.95
C GLU A 91 2.32 -33.35 13.87
N ALA A 92 1.96 -34.45 14.53
CA ALA A 92 0.75 -34.54 15.37
C ALA A 92 0.65 -33.37 16.38
N ALA A 93 1.80 -32.90 16.88
CA ALA A 93 1.94 -31.76 17.80
C ALA A 93 1.51 -30.41 17.19
N ASP A 94 1.76 -30.17 15.89
CA ASP A 94 1.34 -28.94 15.22
C ASP A 94 -0.18 -28.90 15.07
N LEU A 95 -0.79 -30.04 14.72
CA LEU A 95 -2.24 -30.14 14.58
C LEU A 95 -2.98 -29.84 15.90
N GLU A 96 -2.44 -30.26 17.05
CA GLU A 96 -3.01 -29.89 18.36
C GLU A 96 -2.94 -28.39 18.63
N THR A 97 -1.89 -27.71 18.16
CA THR A 97 -1.76 -26.23 18.25
C THR A 97 -2.84 -25.51 17.43
N TYR A 98 -3.26 -26.12 16.31
CA TYR A 98 -4.38 -25.63 15.49
C TYR A 98 -5.76 -26.07 16.00
N GLY A 99 -5.84 -26.70 17.18
CA GLY A 99 -7.09 -27.19 17.77
C GLY A 99 -7.62 -28.47 17.12
N ILE A 100 -6.81 -29.15 16.30
CA ILE A 100 -7.15 -30.43 15.67
C ILE A 100 -6.75 -31.55 16.64
N SER A 101 -7.60 -31.78 17.65
CA SER A 101 -7.43 -32.87 18.62
C SER A 101 -7.58 -34.25 17.98
N ASP A 102 -7.10 -35.29 18.66
CA ASP A 102 -7.28 -36.68 18.21
C ASP A 102 -8.78 -37.05 18.14
N ASP A 103 -9.56 -36.65 19.16
CA ASP A 103 -11.02 -36.81 19.20
C ASP A 103 -11.71 -36.20 17.97
N LEU A 104 -11.29 -35.00 17.53
CA LEU A 104 -11.88 -34.34 16.36
C LEU A 104 -11.58 -35.14 15.07
N ARG A 105 -10.39 -35.74 14.97
CA ARG A 105 -10.01 -36.54 13.80
C ARG A 105 -10.76 -37.85 13.77
N GLU A 106 -10.94 -38.50 14.92
CA GLU A 106 -11.74 -39.72 15.04
C GLU A 106 -13.22 -39.44 14.74
N PHE A 107 -13.75 -38.33 15.24
CA PHE A 107 -15.10 -37.86 14.93
C PHE A 107 -15.30 -37.65 13.42
N VAL A 108 -14.40 -36.92 12.76
CA VAL A 108 -14.48 -36.67 11.31
C VAL A 108 -14.35 -37.96 10.50
N LYS A 109 -13.52 -38.93 10.93
CA LYS A 109 -13.44 -40.26 10.30
C LYS A 109 -14.75 -41.05 10.40
N GLY A 110 -15.53 -40.82 11.47
CA GLY A 110 -16.86 -41.41 11.66
C GLY A 110 -17.96 -40.78 10.80
N ILE A 111 -17.70 -39.61 10.19
CA ILE A 111 -18.65 -38.97 9.28
C ILE A 111 -18.69 -39.77 7.98
N THR A 112 -19.86 -40.31 7.67
CA THR A 112 -20.11 -41.06 6.43
C THR A 112 -21.24 -40.39 5.66
N MET A 113 -21.45 -40.77 4.39
CA MET A 113 -22.57 -40.23 3.59
C MET A 113 -23.94 -40.44 4.27
N ASN A 114 -24.06 -41.49 5.09
CA ASN A 114 -25.27 -41.77 5.85
C ASN A 114 -25.53 -40.73 6.96
N THR A 115 -24.50 -40.11 7.51
CA THR A 115 -24.62 -39.05 8.53
C THR A 115 -25.41 -37.83 8.02
N PHE A 116 -25.51 -37.66 6.70
CA PHE A 116 -26.24 -36.57 6.06
C PHE A 116 -27.61 -36.99 5.50
N GLN A 117 -28.01 -38.27 5.63
CA GLN A 117 -29.31 -38.75 5.10
C GLN A 117 -30.50 -38.12 5.82
N ASP A 118 -30.37 -37.84 7.12
CA ASP A 118 -31.39 -37.15 7.92
C ASP A 118 -31.38 -35.61 7.74
N PHE A 119 -30.44 -35.10 6.94
CA PHE A 119 -30.33 -33.71 6.54
C PHE A 119 -30.47 -33.60 5.02
N PRO A 120 -31.66 -33.89 4.45
CA PRO A 120 -31.88 -33.71 3.03
C PRO A 120 -31.59 -32.24 2.67
N LEU A 121 -30.72 -32.04 1.69
CA LEU A 121 -30.45 -30.72 1.11
C LEU A 121 -31.68 -30.30 0.29
N GLU A 122 -32.77 -29.95 0.99
CA GLU A 122 -33.94 -29.38 0.34
C GLU A 122 -33.60 -27.97 -0.15
N GLY A 123 -33.44 -27.84 -1.47
CA GLY A 123 -33.71 -26.59 -2.17
C GLY A 123 -32.50 -25.86 -2.76
N VAL A 124 -31.96 -26.37 -3.87
CA VAL A 124 -31.70 -25.52 -5.04
C VAL A 124 -32.24 -26.25 -6.26
N VAL A 125 -33.52 -25.98 -6.56
CA VAL A 125 -34.07 -26.22 -7.89
C VAL A 125 -33.47 -25.14 -8.79
N LEU A 126 -32.55 -25.54 -9.67
CA LEU A 126 -32.25 -24.79 -10.90
C LEU A 126 -33.21 -25.24 -12.00
#